data_AF-A0A970VKT7-F1
#
_entry.id   AF-A0A970VKT7-F1
#
_cell.length_a   1.000
_cell.length_b   1.000
_cell.length_c   1.000
_cell.angle_alpha   90.00
_cell.angle_beta   90.00
_cell.angle_gamma   90.00
#
_symmetry.space_group_name_H-M   'P 1'
#
loop_
_entity.id
_entity.type
_entity.pdbx_description
1 polymer ?
#
loop_
_entity_poly.entity_id
_entity_poly.type
_entity_poly.pdbx_seq_one_letter_code
_entity_poly.pdbx_strand_id
1 'polypeptide(L)'
;MPQSSHDTLGPEGSYFEAKERAEEKKLRKKLDAMYPLIITTLFLVLGVAFDLWHPGWLLFMTIPLHYMRPRTRLQQLTNPVMITLIYMVLGIFFDLWHPGWLIFLAIPFSAIAGNYK
;
A
#
# COMPACT_ATOMS: atom_id res chain seq x y z
N MET A 1 -19.25 -21.40 -33.76
CA MET A 1 -18.87 -20.46 -32.66
C MET A 1 -17.75 -19.57 -33.19
N PRO A 2 -17.79 -18.27 -32.92
CA PRO A 2 -17.25 -17.24 -33.80
C PRO A 2 -15.72 -17.26 -33.83
N GLN A 3 -15.15 -17.09 -35.03
CA GLN A 3 -13.74 -16.81 -35.21
C GLN A 3 -13.43 -15.46 -34.55
N SER A 4 -12.53 -15.46 -33.57
CA SER A 4 -12.00 -14.25 -32.95
C SER A 4 -11.10 -13.53 -33.96
N SER A 5 -11.69 -12.60 -34.70
CA SER A 5 -11.02 -11.65 -35.58
C SER A 5 -10.15 -10.70 -34.75
N HIS A 6 -8.95 -11.17 -34.35
CA HIS A 6 -8.00 -10.41 -33.54
C HIS A 6 -6.65 -10.38 -34.24
N ASP A 7 -6.60 -9.88 -35.48
CA ASP A 7 -5.34 -9.57 -36.17
C ASP A 7 -5.61 -8.65 -37.38
N THR A 8 -5.85 -7.36 -37.14
CA THR A 8 -5.58 -6.26 -38.10
C THR A 8 -5.57 -4.90 -37.37
N LEU A 9 -4.52 -4.61 -36.58
CA LEU A 9 -4.21 -3.24 -36.19
C LEU A 9 -2.76 -2.92 -36.55
N GLY A 10 -2.58 -2.04 -37.54
CA GLY A 10 -1.30 -1.42 -37.89
C GLY A 10 -0.81 -0.45 -36.80
N PRO A 11 0.21 0.38 -37.09
CA PRO A 11 0.83 1.33 -36.15
C PRO A 11 -0.15 2.23 -35.37
N GLU A 12 -1.35 2.42 -35.91
CA GLU A 12 -2.49 3.11 -35.33
C GLU A 12 -2.91 2.55 -33.96
N GLY A 13 -2.93 1.21 -33.79
CA GLY A 13 -3.31 0.57 -32.52
C GLY A 13 -2.32 0.86 -31.40
N SER A 14 -1.03 0.97 -31.74
CA SER A 14 0.03 1.35 -30.80
C SER A 14 -0.11 2.80 -30.32
N TYR A 15 -0.60 3.72 -31.18
CA TYR A 15 -0.80 5.12 -30.82
C TYR A 15 -1.92 5.31 -29.78
N PHE A 16 -3.05 4.64 -29.96
CA PHE A 16 -4.15 4.68 -28.99
C PHE A 16 -3.73 4.06 -27.64
N GLU A 17 -3.06 2.90 -27.65
CA GLU A 17 -2.53 2.27 -26.43
C GLU A 17 -1.45 3.11 -25.72
N ALA A 18 -0.60 3.81 -26.49
CA ALA A 18 0.42 4.70 -25.93
C ALA A 18 -0.21 5.93 -25.27
N LYS A 19 -1.28 6.48 -25.87
CA LYS A 19 -2.04 7.61 -25.33
C LYS A 19 -2.81 7.20 -24.08
N GLU A 20 -3.47 6.05 -24.08
CA GLU A 20 -4.15 5.49 -22.91
C GLU A 20 -3.17 5.26 -21.76
N ARG A 21 -2.02 4.61 -22.01
CA ARG A 21 -0.97 4.44 -20.98
C ARG A 21 -0.43 5.77 -20.45
N ALA A 22 -0.38 6.81 -21.28
CA ALA A 22 0.05 8.14 -20.86
C ALA A 22 -1.01 8.84 -19.98
N GLU A 23 -2.30 8.70 -20.31
CA GLU A 23 -3.41 9.20 -19.49
C GLU A 23 -3.51 8.45 -18.16
N GLU A 24 -3.41 7.12 -18.16
CA GLU A 24 -3.38 6.31 -16.94
C GLU A 24 -2.22 6.70 -16.03
N LYS A 25 -1.02 6.94 -16.58
CA LYS A 25 0.14 7.40 -15.81
C LYS A 25 -0.09 8.79 -15.21
N LYS A 26 -0.71 9.71 -15.97
CA LYS A 26 -1.06 11.05 -15.46
C LYS A 26 -2.11 10.97 -14.37
N LEU A 27 -3.14 10.15 -14.55
CA LEU A 27 -4.19 9.92 -13.55
C LEU A 27 -3.59 9.32 -12.27
N ARG A 28 -2.75 8.28 -12.39
CA ARG A 28 -2.03 7.70 -11.25
C ARG A 28 -1.15 8.72 -10.54
N LYS A 29 -0.38 9.53 -11.27
CA LYS A 29 0.45 10.58 -10.67
C LYS A 29 -0.37 11.65 -9.94
N LYS A 30 -1.54 11.99 -10.49
CA LYS A 30 -2.48 12.92 -9.84
C LYS A 30 -3.09 12.30 -8.59
N LEU A 31 -3.51 11.04 -8.65
CA LEU A 31 -4.00 10.29 -7.49
C LEU A 31 -2.93 10.17 -6.41
N ASP A 32 -1.68 9.90 -6.79
CA ASP A 32 -0.54 9.85 -5.88
C ASP A 32 -0.31 11.21 -5.21
N ALA A 33 -0.41 12.33 -5.93
CA ALA A 33 -0.31 13.66 -5.32
C ALA A 33 -1.49 13.99 -4.39
N MET A 34 -2.68 13.46 -4.69
CA MET A 34 -3.90 13.67 -3.90
C MET A 34 -4.04 12.69 -2.73
N TYR A 35 -3.29 11.57 -2.72
CA TYR A 35 -3.33 10.55 -1.68
C TYR A 35 -3.14 11.12 -0.26
N PRO A 36 -2.09 11.92 0.05
CA PRO A 36 -1.93 12.51 1.38
C PRO A 36 -3.08 13.45 1.76
N LEU A 37 -3.69 14.15 0.80
CA LEU A 37 -4.86 14.99 1.06
C LEU A 37 -6.10 14.16 1.41
N ILE A 38 -6.32 13.04 0.72
CA ILE A 38 -7.39 12.09 1.01
C ILE A 38 -7.20 11.50 2.41
N ILE A 39 -5.99 11.05 2.73
CA ILE A 39 -5.64 10.51 4.06
C ILE A 39 -5.87 11.54 5.17
N THR A 40 -5.43 12.79 4.95
CA THR A 40 -5.61 13.88 5.92
C THR A 40 -7.10 14.18 6.13
N THR A 41 -7.89 14.19 5.05
CA THR A 41 -9.35 14.39 5.13
C THR A 41 -10.00 13.27 5.93
N LEU A 42 -9.63 12.02 5.66
CA LEU A 42 -10.14 10.85 6.38
C LEU A 42 -9.77 10.89 7.87
N PHE A 43 -8.54 11.29 8.20
CA PHE A 43 -8.08 11.50 9.57
C PHE A 43 -8.91 12.54 10.32
N LEU A 44 -9.18 13.69 9.69
CA LEU A 44 -10.00 14.74 10.29
C LEU A 44 -11.45 14.28 10.51
N VAL A 45 -12.04 13.58 9.54
CA VAL A 45 -13.40 13.03 9.68
C VAL A 45 -13.45 12.02 10.83
N LEU A 46 -12.48 11.12 10.96
CA LEU A 46 -12.40 10.14 12.04
C LEU A 46 -12.17 10.78 13.41
N GLY A 47 -11.29 11.78 13.50
CA GLY A 47 -11.01 12.51 14.73
C GLY A 47 -12.22 13.31 15.22
N VAL A 48 -12.89 14.04 14.32
CA VAL A 48 -14.03 14.89 14.70
C VAL A 48 -15.30 14.07 14.95
N ALA A 49 -15.59 13.05 14.14
CA ALA A 49 -16.83 12.29 14.27
C ALA A 49 -16.78 11.19 15.34
N PHE A 50 -15.60 10.63 15.63
CA PHE A 50 -15.47 9.50 16.55
C PHE A 50 -14.50 9.73 17.71
N ASP A 51 -13.82 10.88 17.80
CA ASP A 51 -12.75 11.14 18.79
C ASP A 51 -11.53 10.20 18.64
N LEU A 52 -11.42 9.52 17.49
CA LEU A 52 -10.36 8.55 17.17
C LEU A 52 -9.06 9.24 16.72
N TRP A 53 -8.64 10.30 17.42
CA TRP A 53 -7.36 11.00 17.15
C TRP A 53 -6.15 10.08 17.36
N HIS A 54 -6.23 9.25 18.39
CA HIS A 54 -5.16 8.37 18.85
C HIS A 54 -4.95 7.12 17.98
N PRO A 55 -5.94 6.53 17.32
CA PRO A 55 -5.70 5.56 16.25
C PRO A 55 -5.59 6.21 14.88
N GLY A 56 -6.12 7.42 14.67
CA GLY A 56 -6.18 8.08 13.37
C GLY A 56 -4.81 8.33 12.73
N TRP A 57 -3.77 8.61 13.52
CA TRP A 57 -2.40 8.77 13.03
C TRP A 57 -1.83 7.55 12.27
N LEU A 58 -2.36 6.34 12.49
CA LEU A 58 -2.00 5.14 11.73
C LEU A 58 -2.25 5.31 10.22
N LEU A 59 -3.24 6.13 9.85
CA LEU A 59 -3.50 6.43 8.45
C LEU A 59 -2.34 7.18 7.79
N PHE A 60 -1.58 7.99 8.52
CA PHE A 60 -0.38 8.63 7.95
C PHE A 60 0.73 7.62 7.65
N MET A 61 0.78 6.48 8.34
CA MET A 61 1.73 5.40 8.04
C MET A 61 1.38 4.64 6.76
N THR A 62 0.14 4.73 6.26
CA THR A 62 -0.20 4.15 4.95
C THR A 62 0.40 4.95 3.79
N ILE A 63 0.72 6.23 3.99
CA ILE A 63 1.37 7.09 3.00
C ILE A 63 2.74 6.54 2.58
N PRO A 64 3.72 6.35 3.48
CA PRO A 64 5.00 5.76 3.12
C PRO A 64 4.86 4.33 2.57
N LEU A 65 3.89 3.54 3.06
CA LEU A 65 3.58 2.22 2.50
C LEU A 65 3.08 2.28 1.05
N HIS A 66 2.28 3.30 0.70
CA HIS A 66 1.73 3.50 -0.64
C HIS A 66 2.81 3.89 -1.65
N TYR A 67 3.76 4.74 -1.24
CA TYR A 67 4.87 5.14 -2.11
C TYR A 67 6.03 4.14 -2.16
N MET A 68 6.19 3.29 -1.13
CA MET A 68 7.18 2.21 -1.18
C MET A 68 6.75 1.16 -2.19
N ARG A 69 7.63 0.86 -3.14
CA ARG A 69 7.45 -0.23 -4.11
C ARG A 69 8.27 -1.44 -3.65
N PRO A 70 7.70 -2.37 -2.86
CA PRO A 70 8.43 -3.56 -2.43
C PRO A 70 8.71 -4.47 -3.63
N ARG A 71 9.91 -5.04 -3.67
CA ARG A 71 10.33 -5.96 -4.75
C ARG A 71 9.71 -7.35 -4.58
N THR A 72 9.29 -7.72 -3.37
CA THR A 72 8.77 -9.06 -3.03
C THR A 72 7.71 -8.97 -1.94
N ARG A 73 6.71 -9.87 -1.98
CA ARG A 73 5.64 -9.95 -0.96
C ARG A 73 6.18 -10.14 0.46
N LEU A 74 7.25 -10.92 0.61
CA LEU A 74 7.97 -11.07 1.89
C LEU A 74 8.60 -9.75 2.35
N GLN A 75 9.24 -8.99 1.46
CA GLN A 75 9.80 -7.68 1.82
C GLN A 75 8.72 -6.65 2.19
N GLN A 76 7.52 -6.78 1.62
CA GLN A 76 6.38 -5.93 2.00
C GLN A 76 5.89 -6.25 3.41
N LEU A 77 5.78 -7.54 3.75
CA LEU A 77 5.38 -7.99 5.09
C LEU A 77 6.45 -7.68 6.15
N THR A 78 7.73 -7.76 5.77
CA THR A 78 8.87 -7.44 6.62
C THR A 78 9.18 -5.94 6.68
N ASN A 79 8.37 -5.11 5.99
CA ASN A 79 8.55 -3.67 6.02
C ASN A 79 8.25 -3.15 7.45
N PRO A 80 9.17 -2.40 8.08
CA PRO A 80 8.97 -1.88 9.44
C PRO A 80 7.68 -1.04 9.56
N VAL A 81 7.26 -0.35 8.50
CA VAL A 81 6.01 0.42 8.51
C VAL A 81 4.77 -0.49 8.55
N MET A 82 4.82 -1.64 7.87
CA MET A 82 3.71 -2.60 7.93
C MET A 82 3.65 -3.30 9.30
N ILE A 83 4.80 -3.66 9.84
CA ILE A 83 4.92 -4.32 11.15
C ILE A 83 4.45 -3.39 12.28
N THR A 84 4.87 -2.13 12.25
CA THR A 84 4.41 -1.12 13.22
C THR A 84 2.91 -0.86 13.11
N LEU A 85 2.34 -0.84 11.90
CA LEU A 85 0.91 -0.72 11.69
C LEU A 85 0.15 -1.92 12.30
N ILE A 86 0.59 -3.15 12.03
CA ILE A 86 -0.02 -4.36 12.62
C ILE A 86 0.13 -4.38 14.14
N TYR A 87 1.30 -4.01 14.66
CA TYR A 87 1.57 -3.92 16.11
C TYR A 87 0.63 -2.92 16.79
N MET A 88 0.46 -1.72 16.23
CA MET A 88 -0.47 -0.73 16.76
C MET A 88 -1.92 -1.19 16.71
N VAL A 89 -2.35 -1.83 15.62
CA VAL A 89 -3.72 -2.38 15.53
C VAL A 89 -3.92 -3.45 16.62
N LEU A 90 -2.98 -4.38 16.78
CA LEU A 90 -3.08 -5.40 17.84
C LEU A 90 -3.03 -4.78 19.25
N GLY A 91 -2.21 -3.76 19.47
CA GLY A 91 -2.10 -3.05 20.74
C GLY A 91 -3.38 -2.32 21.12
N ILE A 92 -3.99 -1.59 20.18
CA ILE A 92 -5.22 -0.82 20.45
C ILE A 92 -6.44 -1.73 20.62
N PHE A 93 -6.57 -2.80 19.82
CA PHE A 93 -7.77 -3.64 19.84
C PHE A 93 -7.73 -4.76 20.89
N PHE A 94 -6.54 -5.23 21.26
CA PHE A 94 -6.42 -6.38 22.17
C PHE A 94 -5.59 -6.08 23.43
N ASP A 95 -5.08 -4.85 23.62
CA ASP A 95 -4.14 -4.49 24.70
C ASP A 95 -2.85 -5.35 24.72
N LEU A 96 -2.55 -6.00 23.59
CA LEU A 96 -1.40 -6.91 23.41
C LEU A 96 -0.08 -6.15 23.19
N TRP A 97 0.15 -5.03 23.88
CA TRP A 97 1.38 -4.25 23.79
C TRP A 97 2.62 -5.05 24.21
N HIS A 98 2.47 -5.89 25.24
CA HIS A 98 3.54 -6.67 25.86
C HIS A 98 3.87 -8.01 25.20
N PRO A 99 2.96 -8.72 24.51
CA PRO A 99 3.36 -9.85 23.65
C PRO A 99 3.53 -9.43 22.18
N GLY A 100 2.97 -8.29 21.77
CA GLY A 100 3.00 -7.83 20.39
C GLY A 100 4.40 -7.54 19.85
N TRP A 101 5.39 -7.25 20.70
CA TRP A 101 6.78 -7.04 20.27
C TRP A 101 7.40 -8.25 19.58
N LEU A 102 6.89 -9.47 19.82
CA LEU A 102 7.35 -10.68 19.14
C LEU A 102 7.23 -10.57 17.61
N ILE A 103 6.32 -9.74 17.10
CA ILE A 103 6.17 -9.53 15.65
C ILE A 103 7.40 -8.82 15.03
N PHE A 104 8.16 -8.05 15.80
CA PHE A 104 9.42 -7.45 15.33
C PHE A 104 10.52 -8.49 15.11
N LEU A 105 10.46 -9.63 15.82
CA LEU A 105 11.38 -10.75 15.58
C LEU A 105 11.13 -11.42 14.23
N ALA A 106 9.97 -11.23 13.60
CA ALA A 106 9.73 -11.74 12.25
C ALA A 106 10.73 -11.15 11.23
N ILE A 107 11.29 -9.96 11.48
CA ILE A 107 12.28 -9.31 10.61
C ILE A 107 13.57 -10.14 10.49
N PRO A 108 14.30 -10.43 11.59
CA PRO A 108 15.51 -11.26 11.52
C PRO A 108 15.20 -12.67 11.03
N PHE A 109 14.07 -13.28 11.42
CA PHE A 109 13.67 -14.59 10.92
C PHE A 109 13.47 -14.60 9.40
N SER A 110 12.77 -13.62 8.85
CA SER A 110 12.58 -13.47 7.40
C SER A 110 13.89 -13.21 6.67
N ALA A 111 14.82 -12.45 7.27
CA ALA A 111 16.13 -12.18 6.70
C ALA A 111 17.00 -13.45 6.63
N ILE A 112 16.99 -14.25 7.71
CA ILE A 112 17.70 -15.54 7.77
C ILE A 112 17.12 -16.51 6.74
N ALA A 113 15.80 -16.67 6.66
CA ALA A 113 15.15 -17.56 5.69
C ALA A 113 15.40 -17.18 4.22
N GLY A 114 15.60 -15.88 3.93
CA GLY A 114 15.92 -15.40 2.59
C GLY A 114 17.36 -15.71 2.15
N ASN A 115 18.31 -15.88 3.08
CA ASN A 115 19.71 -16.20 2.78
C ASN A 115 19.95 -17.67 2.41
N TYR A 116 18.98 -18.56 2.65
CA TYR A 116 19.08 -19.99 2.32
C TYR A 116 18.48 -20.33 0.94
N LYS A 117 18.18 -19.32 0.11
CA LYS A 117 17.59 -19.47 -1.21
C LYS A 117 18.48 -18.88 -2.30
#